data_AF-M5BKB7-F1
#
_entry.id   AF-M5BKB7-F1
#
_cell.length_a   1.000
_cell.length_b   1.000
_cell.length_c   1.000
_cell.angle_alpha   90.00
_cell.angle_beta   90.00
_cell.angle_gamma   90.00
#
_symmetry.space_group_name_H-M   'P 1'
#
loop_
_entity.id
_entity.type
_entity.pdbx_description
1 polymer ?
#
loop_
_entity_poly.entity_id
_entity_poly.type
_entity_poly.pdbx_seq_one_letter_code
_entity_poly.pdbx_strand_id
1 'polypeptide(L)'
;MLMRQTAKELEWELNYAGIARIWRGGCIIKSVFLNDITKAYEKNHDLESLLFDDFFNKAIHTAQPGWRRVNAQATLWGIPTPAFSTALAFFDGYRSEIVSANILQAQRDYFGAHTFRVLPGKENKGLPEGKDIHINWTGRGGNVSASTYIA
;
A
#
# COMPACT_ATOMS: atom_id res chain seq x y z
N MET A 1 -5.44 2.00 8.43
CA MET A 1 -5.13 0.82 7.58
C MET A 1 -5.11 -0.48 8.38
N LEU A 2 -4.16 -0.73 9.31
CA LEU A 2 -4.12 -1.99 10.07
C LEU A 2 -5.41 -2.27 10.86
N MET A 3 -5.84 -1.33 11.71
CA MET A 3 -7.09 -1.48 12.48
C MET A 3 -8.31 -1.70 11.57
N ARG A 4 -8.32 -1.09 10.37
CA ARG A 4 -9.38 -1.29 9.38
C ARG A 4 -9.38 -2.71 8.82
N GLN A 5 -8.21 -3.26 8.52
CA GLN A 5 -8.12 -4.65 8.10
C GLN A 5 -8.57 -5.59 9.23
N THR A 6 -8.10 -5.36 10.46
CA THR A 6 -8.53 -6.16 11.62
C THR A 6 -10.04 -6.09 11.85
N ALA A 7 -10.64 -4.90 11.75
CA ALA A 7 -12.08 -4.73 11.84
C ALA A 7 -12.84 -5.56 10.78
N LYS A 8 -12.35 -5.57 9.54
CA LYS A 8 -12.92 -6.36 8.46
C LYS A 8 -12.81 -7.86 8.71
N GLU A 9 -11.63 -8.35 9.08
CA GLU A 9 -11.37 -9.78 9.30
C GLU A 9 -12.15 -10.34 10.51
N LEU A 10 -12.34 -9.52 11.56
CA LEU A 10 -12.99 -9.93 12.80
C LEU A 10 -14.46 -9.48 12.90
N GLU A 11 -14.99 -8.87 11.83
CA GLU A 11 -16.35 -8.30 11.78
C GLU A 11 -16.62 -7.32 12.95
N TRP A 12 -15.62 -6.53 13.33
CA TRP A 12 -15.74 -5.54 14.39
C TRP A 12 -16.14 -4.18 13.84
N GLU A 13 -17.10 -3.53 14.52
CA GLU A 13 -17.40 -2.13 14.29
C GLU A 13 -16.49 -1.24 15.16
N LEU A 14 -15.42 -0.74 14.56
CA LEU A 14 -14.47 0.14 15.25
C LEU A 14 -14.81 1.62 15.06
N ASN A 15 -15.00 2.34 16.18
CA ASN A 15 -15.13 3.78 16.17
C ASN A 15 -13.74 4.46 16.14
N TYR A 16 -13.20 4.72 14.95
CA TYR A 16 -11.85 5.29 14.78
C TYR A 16 -11.72 6.69 15.40
N ALA A 17 -12.74 7.53 15.31
CA ALA A 17 -12.75 8.85 15.96
C ALA A 17 -12.66 8.72 17.48
N GLY A 18 -13.42 7.79 18.06
CA GLY A 18 -13.40 7.45 19.48
C GLY A 18 -12.06 6.89 19.95
N ILE A 19 -11.46 5.97 19.17
CA ILE A 19 -10.13 5.41 19.44
C ILE A 19 -9.08 6.52 19.47
N ALA A 20 -9.03 7.36 18.43
CA ALA A 20 -8.11 8.50 18.38
C ALA A 20 -8.35 9.47 19.54
N ARG A 21 -9.61 9.65 19.96
CA ARG A 21 -9.96 10.53 21.07
C ARG A 21 -9.44 10.00 22.41
N ILE A 22 -9.56 8.70 22.66
CA ILE A 22 -9.03 8.07 23.89
C ILE A 22 -7.51 8.23 23.96
N TRP A 23 -6.81 8.14 22.83
CA TRP A 23 -5.36 8.35 22.78
C TRP A 23 -4.92 9.81 23.05
N ARG A 24 -5.83 10.79 23.09
CA ARG A 24 -5.47 12.17 23.42
C ARG A 24 -5.17 12.37 24.92
N GLY A 25 -5.77 11.58 25.79
CA GLY A 25 -5.83 11.88 27.22
C GLY A 25 -5.42 10.70 28.08
N GLY A 26 -4.11 10.42 28.17
CA GLY A 26 -3.57 9.47 29.17
C GLY A 26 -2.56 8.47 28.66
N CYS A 27 -2.44 8.27 27.35
CA CYS A 27 -1.41 7.38 26.79
C CYS A 27 -0.09 8.13 26.49
N ILE A 28 0.98 7.35 26.29
CA ILE A 28 2.34 7.86 26.03
C ILE A 28 2.41 8.67 24.72
N ILE A 29 1.59 8.32 23.72
CA ILE A 29 1.59 8.95 22.38
C ILE A 29 0.70 10.19 22.28
N LYS A 30 0.16 10.68 23.40
CA LYS A 30 -0.73 11.84 23.44
C LYS A 30 -0.09 13.04 22.75
N SER A 31 -0.84 13.71 21.88
CA SER A 31 -0.36 14.87 21.13
C SER A 31 -1.51 15.69 20.56
N VAL A 32 -1.24 16.95 20.20
CA VAL A 32 -2.19 17.80 19.47
C VAL A 32 -2.56 17.17 18.12
N PHE A 33 -1.63 16.45 17.49
CA PHE A 33 -1.82 15.73 16.23
C PHE A 33 -2.98 14.71 16.27
N LEU A 34 -3.23 14.07 17.41
CA LEU A 34 -4.36 13.15 17.57
C LEU A 34 -5.72 13.86 17.47
N ASN A 35 -5.79 15.17 17.76
CA ASN A 35 -7.02 15.95 17.54
C ASN A 35 -7.38 15.99 16.05
N ASP A 36 -6.39 16.13 15.19
CA ASP A 36 -6.61 16.20 13.75
C ASP A 36 -7.02 14.83 13.19
N ILE A 37 -6.50 13.74 13.75
CA ILE A 37 -6.97 12.37 13.43
C ILE A 37 -8.43 12.19 13.87
N THR A 38 -8.79 12.61 15.10
CA THR A 38 -10.18 12.57 15.56
C THR A 38 -11.09 13.35 14.61
N LYS A 39 -10.73 14.58 14.24
CA LYS A 39 -11.51 15.42 13.33
C LYS A 39 -11.68 14.80 11.94
N ALA A 40 -10.62 14.19 11.39
CA ALA A 40 -10.69 13.54 10.09
C ALA A 40 -11.72 12.39 10.08
N TYR A 41 -11.74 11.56 11.13
CA TYR A 41 -12.71 10.47 11.26
C TYR A 41 -14.11 10.92 11.71
N GLU A 42 -14.26 12.07 12.39
CA GLU A 42 -15.56 12.70 12.63
C GLU A 42 -16.16 13.29 11.35
N LYS A 43 -15.32 13.84 10.47
CA LYS A 43 -15.73 14.37 9.17
C LYS A 43 -16.12 13.24 8.20
N ASN A 44 -15.35 12.15 8.18
CA ASN A 44 -15.63 10.98 7.36
C ASN A 44 -15.33 9.69 8.14
N HIS A 45 -16.40 9.01 8.58
CA HIS A 45 -16.30 7.77 9.34
C HIS A 45 -15.71 6.61 8.51
N ASP A 46 -15.93 6.62 7.20
CA ASP A 46 -15.47 5.59 6.26
C ASP A 46 -14.12 5.92 5.63
N LEU A 47 -13.37 6.87 6.21
CA LEU A 47 -12.08 7.30 5.68
C LEU A 47 -11.09 6.13 5.58
N GLU A 48 -10.75 5.80 4.34
CA GLU A 48 -9.92 4.65 4.02
C GLU A 48 -8.47 4.75 4.52
N SER A 49 -7.92 5.95 4.37
CA SER A 49 -6.55 6.30 4.74
C SER A 49 -6.54 7.76 5.20
N LEU A 50 -5.79 8.06 6.25
CA LEU A 50 -5.61 9.43 6.72
C LEU A 50 -5.00 10.33 5.65
N LEU A 51 -4.25 9.77 4.69
CA LEU A 51 -3.67 10.54 3.57
C LEU A 51 -4.71 11.12 2.60
N PHE A 52 -5.97 10.69 2.68
CA PHE A 52 -7.07 11.22 1.87
C PHE A 52 -7.86 12.33 2.56
N ASP A 53 -7.62 12.59 3.85
CA ASP A 53 -8.18 13.78 4.50
C ASP A 53 -7.37 15.04 4.14
N ASP A 54 -8.07 16.15 3.91
CA ASP A 54 -7.50 17.40 3.39
C ASP A 54 -6.36 17.94 4.26
N PHE A 55 -6.46 17.81 5.59
CA PHE A 55 -5.43 18.32 6.49
C PHE A 55 -4.13 17.55 6.32
N PHE A 56 -4.18 16.23 6.39
CA PHE A 56 -2.99 15.37 6.24
C PHE A 56 -2.45 15.41 4.81
N ASN A 57 -3.33 15.46 3.81
CA ASN A 57 -2.93 15.59 2.42
C ASN A 57 -2.15 16.89 2.18
N LYS A 58 -2.64 18.03 2.69
CA LYS A 58 -1.93 19.31 2.60
C LYS A 58 -0.61 19.28 3.38
N ALA A 59 -0.60 18.70 4.58
CA ALA A 59 0.60 18.60 5.40
C ALA A 59 1.70 17.81 4.70
N ILE A 60 1.38 16.65 4.12
CA ILE A 60 2.37 15.81 3.44
C ILE A 60 2.91 16.46 2.16
N HIS A 61 2.05 17.14 1.38
CA HIS A 61 2.49 17.87 0.19
C HIS A 61 3.37 19.08 0.51
N THR A 62 3.14 19.71 1.66
CA THR A 62 4.01 20.78 2.18
C THR A 62 5.36 20.23 2.66
N ALA A 63 5.35 19.07 3.33
CA ALA A 63 6.54 18.50 3.95
C ALA A 63 7.46 17.75 2.96
N GLN A 64 6.90 17.14 1.90
CA GLN A 64 7.65 16.22 1.03
C GLN A 64 8.95 16.77 0.43
N PRO A 65 9.10 18.05 0.04
CA PRO A 65 10.39 18.53 -0.49
C PRO A 65 11.49 18.51 0.57
N GLY A 66 11.17 18.93 1.80
CA GLY A 66 12.11 18.90 2.93
C GLY A 66 12.42 17.48 3.39
N TRP A 67 11.39 16.64 3.47
CA TRP A 67 11.53 15.25 3.84
C TRP A 67 12.48 14.49 2.91
N ARG A 68 12.36 14.69 1.59
CA ARG A 68 13.26 14.10 0.60
C ARG A 68 14.70 14.58 0.75
N ARG A 69 14.93 15.88 0.96
CA ARG A 69 16.28 16.43 1.17
C ARG A 69 16.96 15.82 2.39
N VAL A 70 16.23 15.71 3.51
CA VAL A 70 16.76 15.08 4.73
C VAL A 70 17.11 13.62 4.48
N ASN A 71 16.23 12.86 3.82
CA ASN A 71 16.49 11.44 3.57
C ASN A 71 17.66 11.21 2.60
N ALA A 72 17.78 12.04 1.55
CA ALA A 72 18.90 11.99 0.62
C ALA A 72 20.22 12.34 1.32
N GLN A 73 20.25 13.41 2.11
CA GLN A 73 21.46 13.83 2.81
C GLN A 73 21.92 12.82 3.86
N ALA A 74 20.97 12.27 4.63
CA ALA A 74 21.26 11.20 5.58
C ALA A 74 21.88 9.98 4.89
N THR A 75 21.34 9.58 3.74
CA THR A 75 21.88 8.48 2.92
C THR A 75 23.31 8.77 2.48
N LEU A 76 23.58 9.96 1.94
CA LEU A 76 24.93 10.35 1.49
C LEU A 76 25.96 10.40 2.62
N TRP A 77 25.52 10.73 3.84
CA TRP A 77 26.38 10.79 5.02
C TRP A 77 26.47 9.47 5.79
N GLY A 78 25.78 8.42 5.35
CA GLY A 78 25.75 7.14 6.07
C GLY A 78 25.02 7.21 7.42
N ILE A 79 24.09 8.15 7.59
CA ILE A 79 23.27 8.27 8.80
C ILE A 79 22.04 7.38 8.66
N PRO A 80 21.82 6.39 9.55
CA PRO A 80 20.71 5.46 9.43
C PRO A 80 19.37 6.15 9.78
N THR A 81 18.46 6.20 8.80
CA THR A 81 17.12 6.78 8.95
C THR A 81 15.99 5.79 8.62
N PRO A 82 15.94 4.59 9.24
CA PRO A 82 15.03 3.52 8.82
C PRO A 82 13.57 3.95 8.80
N ALA A 83 13.12 4.69 9.82
CA ALA A 83 11.74 5.19 9.91
C ALA A 83 11.42 6.23 8.82
N PHE A 84 12.33 7.17 8.53
CA PHE A 84 12.09 8.17 7.47
C PHE A 84 12.13 7.53 6.08
N SER A 85 13.10 6.65 5.83
CA SER A 85 13.24 5.95 4.56
C SER A 85 12.04 5.07 4.25
N THR A 86 11.59 4.27 5.22
CA THR A 86 10.43 3.38 5.01
C THR A 86 9.13 4.17 4.85
N ALA A 87 8.94 5.26 5.62
CA ALA A 87 7.74 6.09 5.48
C ALA A 87 7.70 6.78 4.10
N LEU A 88 8.85 7.23 3.57
CA LEU A 88 8.92 7.86 2.25
C LEU A 88 8.67 6.83 1.13
N ALA A 89 9.29 5.65 1.25
CA ALA A 89 9.07 4.54 0.32
C ALA A 89 7.61 4.08 0.31
N PHE A 90 6.96 3.99 1.48
CA PHE A 90 5.54 3.69 1.59
C PHE A 90 4.70 4.78 0.93
N PHE A 91 4.95 6.06 1.21
CA PHE A 91 4.18 7.15 0.60
C PHE A 91 4.30 7.16 -0.93
N ASP A 92 5.51 7.00 -1.47
CA ASP A 92 5.76 6.94 -2.91
C ASP A 92 5.14 5.68 -3.55
N GLY A 93 5.21 4.53 -2.87
CA GLY A 93 4.54 3.31 -3.32
C GLY A 93 3.01 3.44 -3.31
N TYR A 94 2.44 4.01 -2.24
CA TYR A 94 1.00 4.11 -2.04
C TYR A 94 0.31 5.03 -3.05
N ARG A 95 1.00 6.11 -3.47
CA ARG A 95 0.47 7.05 -4.49
C ARG A 95 0.77 6.64 -5.93
N SER A 96 1.45 5.52 -6.14
CA SER A 96 1.78 5.02 -7.48
C SER A 96 0.68 4.10 -7.97
N GLU A 97 -0.03 4.50 -9.03
CA GLU A 97 -1.08 3.68 -9.67
C GLU A 97 -0.52 2.35 -10.19
N ILE A 98 0.69 2.39 -10.77
CA ILE A 98 1.41 1.22 -11.26
C ILE A 98 2.72 1.10 -10.48
N VAL A 99 2.89 -0.02 -9.79
CA VAL A 99 4.13 -0.38 -9.08
C VAL A 99 4.85 -1.53 -9.78
N SER A 100 6.10 -1.76 -9.44
CA SER A 100 6.93 -2.85 -9.98
C SER A 100 6.50 -4.25 -9.51
N ALA A 101 5.30 -4.42 -8.96
CA ALA A 101 4.74 -5.74 -8.67
C ALA A 101 4.44 -6.55 -9.94
N ASN A 102 4.34 -5.90 -11.11
CA ASN A 102 4.19 -6.56 -12.40
C ASN A 102 5.39 -7.47 -12.75
N ILE A 103 6.62 -7.04 -12.50
CA ILE A 103 7.81 -7.87 -12.74
C ILE A 103 7.87 -9.03 -11.73
N LEU A 104 7.41 -8.82 -10.50
CA LEU A 104 7.28 -9.90 -9.51
C LEU A 104 6.29 -10.97 -10.00
N GLN A 105 5.13 -10.56 -10.53
CA GLN A 105 4.16 -11.49 -11.12
C GLN A 105 4.74 -12.24 -12.33
N ALA A 106 5.45 -11.54 -13.22
CA ALA A 106 6.11 -12.16 -14.36
C ALA A 106 7.19 -13.16 -13.93
N GLN A 107 7.99 -12.85 -12.91
CA GLN A 107 8.99 -13.76 -12.36
C GLN A 107 8.33 -15.03 -11.79
N ARG A 108 7.28 -14.87 -10.96
CA ARG A 108 6.52 -16.00 -10.40
C ARG A 108 5.93 -16.90 -11.49
N ASP A 109 5.40 -16.31 -12.54
CA ASP A 109 4.89 -17.09 -13.68
C ASP A 109 6.02 -17.76 -14.48
N TYR A 110 7.16 -17.09 -14.62
CA TYR A 110 8.33 -17.63 -15.30
C TYR A 110 8.89 -18.89 -14.63
N PHE A 111 9.22 -18.83 -13.34
CA PHE A 111 9.90 -19.95 -12.66
C PHE A 111 8.93 -20.97 -12.05
N GLY A 112 7.66 -20.62 -11.90
CA GLY A 112 6.71 -21.41 -11.11
C GLY A 112 5.31 -21.54 -11.73
N ALA A 113 5.09 -21.04 -12.95
CA ALA A 113 3.80 -21.11 -13.65
C ALA A 113 2.61 -20.66 -12.78
N HIS A 114 2.85 -19.67 -11.91
CA HIS A 114 1.90 -19.19 -10.91
C HIS A 114 0.80 -18.28 -11.47
N THR A 115 0.82 -18.03 -12.79
CA THR A 115 -0.10 -17.14 -13.50
C THR A 115 -0.03 -15.68 -13.06
N PHE A 116 -0.63 -14.79 -13.85
CA PHE A 116 -0.84 -13.39 -13.51
C PHE A 116 -2.14 -12.85 -14.14
N ARG A 117 -2.55 -11.64 -13.73
CA ARG A 117 -3.68 -10.90 -14.33
C ARG A 117 -3.16 -9.78 -15.22
N VAL A 118 -3.83 -9.55 -16.35
CA VAL A 118 -3.57 -8.39 -17.21
C VAL A 118 -4.18 -7.13 -16.59
N LEU A 119 -3.55 -5.97 -16.83
CA LEU A 119 -4.07 -4.68 -16.38
C LEU A 119 -5.31 -4.28 -17.18
N PRO A 120 -6.28 -3.59 -16.55
CA PRO A 120 -7.40 -2.95 -17.24
C PRO A 120 -6.92 -2.08 -18.43
N GLY A 121 -7.52 -2.27 -19.60
CA GLY A 121 -7.19 -1.55 -20.84
C GLY A 121 -5.92 -2.04 -21.56
N LYS A 122 -5.31 -3.14 -21.12
CA LYS A 122 -4.15 -3.81 -21.76
C LYS A 122 -4.48 -5.20 -22.30
N GLU A 123 -5.76 -5.54 -22.33
CA GLU A 123 -6.26 -6.85 -22.75
C GLU A 123 -6.16 -7.04 -24.26
N ASN A 124 -6.06 -8.30 -24.67
CA ASN A 124 -6.13 -8.70 -26.07
C ASN A 124 -6.52 -10.18 -26.16
N LYS A 125 -6.57 -10.74 -27.37
CA LYS A 125 -6.95 -12.15 -27.60
C LYS A 125 -6.07 -13.14 -26.82
N GLY A 126 -4.80 -12.83 -26.60
CA GLY A 126 -3.86 -13.65 -25.81
C GLY A 126 -3.84 -13.32 -24.32
N LEU A 127 -4.31 -12.14 -23.92
CA LEU A 127 -4.34 -11.65 -22.53
C LEU A 127 -5.77 -11.18 -22.19
N PRO A 128 -6.72 -12.11 -21.99
CA PRO A 128 -8.11 -11.76 -21.72
C PRO A 128 -8.29 -11.14 -20.32
N GLU A 129 -9.25 -10.21 -20.21
CA GLU A 129 -9.64 -9.59 -18.95
C GLU A 129 -10.09 -10.63 -17.92
N GLY A 130 -9.74 -10.43 -16.65
CA GLY A 130 -10.30 -11.22 -15.57
C GLY A 130 -9.95 -12.71 -15.62
N LYS A 131 -8.88 -13.12 -16.31
CA LYS A 131 -8.39 -14.50 -16.30
C LYS A 131 -6.98 -14.62 -15.76
N ASP A 132 -6.70 -15.74 -15.09
CA ASP A 132 -5.34 -16.17 -14.74
C ASP A 132 -4.62 -16.64 -15.99
N ILE A 133 -3.54 -15.94 -16.33
CA ILE A 133 -2.80 -16.15 -17.57
C ILE A 133 -1.43 -16.75 -17.22
N HIS A 134 -1.08 -17.85 -17.89
CA HIS A 134 0.28 -18.39 -17.92
C HIS A 134 0.91 -18.10 -19.29
N ILE A 135 2.15 -17.62 -19.29
CA ILE A 135 2.96 -17.48 -20.50
C ILE A 135 4.08 -18.54 -20.51
N ASN A 136 4.27 -19.20 -21.64
CA ASN A 136 5.46 -20.02 -21.85
C ASN A 136 6.67 -19.13 -22.19
N TRP A 137 7.28 -18.58 -21.15
CA TRP A 137 8.38 -17.61 -21.27
C TRP A 137 9.64 -18.18 -21.93
N THR A 138 9.85 -19.49 -21.86
CA THR A 138 11.05 -20.16 -22.40
C THR A 138 10.89 -20.55 -23.88
N GLY A 139 9.65 -20.56 -24.39
CA GLY A 139 9.31 -21.07 -25.72
C GLY A 139 9.54 -22.58 -25.91
N ARG A 140 9.96 -23.29 -24.85
CA ARG A 140 10.28 -24.72 -24.87
C ARG A 140 9.53 -25.50 -23.78
N GLY A 141 8.92 -24.81 -22.81
CA GLY A 141 8.10 -25.41 -21.77
C GLY A 141 6.71 -25.80 -22.26
N GLY A 142 5.95 -26.52 -21.44
CA GLY A 142 4.53 -26.77 -21.66
C GLY A 142 3.67 -25.57 -21.26
N ASN A 143 2.44 -25.48 -21.78
CA ASN A 143 1.45 -24.45 -21.40
C ASN A 143 0.68 -24.82 -20.12
N VAL A 144 1.31 -25.54 -19.19
CA VAL A 144 0.66 -26.05 -17.97
C VAL A 144 0.93 -25.09 -16.83
N SER A 145 -0.13 -24.53 -16.23
CA SER A 145 -0.03 -23.69 -15.04
C SER A 145 0.05 -24.52 -13.75
N ALA A 146 0.65 -23.97 -12.70
CA ALA A 146 0.71 -24.61 -11.38
C ALA A 146 -0.68 -24.84 -10.76
N SER A 147 -1.67 -24.04 -11.14
CA SER A 147 -3.09 -24.24 -10.77
C SER A 147 -3.75 -25.47 -11.39
N THR A 148 -3.08 -26.15 -12.33
CA THR A 148 -3.56 -27.41 -12.90
C THR A 148 -3.30 -28.61 -11.97
N TYR A 149 -2.41 -28.47 -10.98
CA TYR A 149 -2.09 -29.50 -9.99
C TYR A 149 -2.92 -29.34 -8.71
N ILE A 150 -4.24 -29.18 -8.83
CA ILE A 150 -5.13 -29.31 -7.68
C ILE A 150 -5.30 -30.81 -7.43
N ALA A 151 -4.82 -31.28 -6.28
CA ALA A 151 -5.08 -32.63 -5.76
C ALA A 151 -6.54 -32.77 -5.32
#